data_AF-A0A5J5IWJ1-F1
#
_entry.id   AF-A0A5J5IWJ1-F1
#
_cell.length_a   1.000
_cell.length_b   1.000
_cell.length_c   1.000
_cell.angle_alpha   90.00
_cell.angle_beta   90.00
_cell.angle_gamma   90.00
#
_symmetry.space_group_name_H-M   'P 1'
#
loop_
_entity.id
_entity.type
_entity.pdbx_description
1 polymer ?
#
loop_
_entity_poly.entity_id
_entity_poly.type
_entity_poly.pdbx_seq_one_letter_code
_entity_poly.pdbx_strand_id
1 'polypeptide(L)'
;MTQLPHFARAHRLLAAATALVLAGTLLAGCALLDRHSQLTIAMLMNDEGYTTDVTTNPVDITETVCTEELDCVEAYSTDEANYYRFGSREAAADYVASIDDGFAVHYIAMDFTGKDSASPAAQRSAMERLAGTWQDYDGTFPDR
;
A
#
# COMPACT_ATOMS: atom_id res chain seq x y z
N MET A 1 13.78 -49.62 41.99
CA MET A 1 14.01 -49.29 40.57
C MET A 1 12.66 -49.05 39.92
N THR A 2 12.24 -47.79 39.82
CA THR A 2 10.93 -47.38 39.32
C THR A 2 11.07 -46.88 37.88
N GLN A 3 10.63 -47.69 36.91
CA GLN A 3 10.54 -47.30 35.50
C GLN A 3 9.45 -46.24 35.34
N LEU A 4 9.84 -45.04 34.91
CA LEU A 4 8.93 -44.00 34.44
C LEU A 4 8.37 -44.38 33.05
N PRO A 5 7.06 -44.28 32.82
CA PRO A 5 6.43 -44.71 31.57
C PRO A 5 6.79 -43.75 30.42
N HIS A 6 7.40 -44.31 29.36
CA HIS A 6 7.79 -43.62 28.13
C HIS A 6 6.61 -42.96 27.35
N PHE A 7 5.36 -43.35 27.63
CA PHE A 7 4.18 -42.84 26.94
C PHE A 7 3.91 -41.34 27.19
N ALA A 8 4.32 -40.79 28.32
CA ALA A 8 4.03 -39.38 28.65
C ALA A 8 4.87 -38.36 27.86
N ARG A 9 6.05 -38.76 27.36
CA ARG A 9 6.95 -37.86 26.60
C ARG A 9 6.51 -37.67 25.15
N ALA A 10 5.99 -38.71 24.50
CA ALA A 10 5.56 -38.65 23.10
C ALA A 10 4.34 -37.73 22.90
N HIS A 11 3.35 -37.78 23.80
CA HIS A 11 2.16 -36.92 23.72
C HIS A 11 2.45 -35.43 23.93
N ARG A 12 3.44 -35.09 24.78
CA ARG A 12 3.84 -33.69 25.00
C ARG A 12 4.54 -33.08 23.78
N LEU A 13 5.30 -33.87 23.03
CA LEU A 13 5.99 -33.43 21.82
C LEU A 13 5.03 -33.24 20.64
N LEU A 14 4.04 -34.14 20.47
CA LEU A 14 2.99 -33.97 19.45
C LEU A 14 2.09 -32.74 19.74
N ALA A 15 1.70 -32.51 20.99
CA ALA A 15 0.89 -31.35 21.33
C ALA A 15 1.62 -30.02 21.07
N ALA A 16 2.92 -29.94 21.37
CA ALA A 16 3.73 -28.76 21.12
C ALA A 16 3.91 -28.48 19.62
N ALA A 17 4.15 -29.52 18.80
CA ALA A 17 4.27 -29.37 17.35
C ALA A 17 2.95 -28.88 16.70
N THR A 18 1.81 -29.36 17.20
CA THR A 18 0.49 -28.95 16.68
C THR A 18 0.17 -27.49 17.03
N ALA A 19 0.54 -27.04 18.24
CA ALA A 19 0.35 -25.65 18.66
C ALA A 19 1.22 -24.65 17.86
N LEU A 20 2.46 -25.02 17.51
CA LEU A 20 3.33 -24.19 16.67
C LEU A 20 2.82 -24.04 15.23
N VAL A 21 2.25 -25.09 14.65
CA VAL A 21 1.69 -25.04 13.29
C VAL A 21 0.42 -24.17 13.23
N LEU A 22 -0.46 -24.28 14.23
CA LEU A 22 -1.67 -23.44 14.34
C LEU A 22 -1.35 -21.96 14.60
N ALA A 23 -0.32 -21.66 15.40
CA ALA A 23 0.12 -20.28 15.62
C ALA A 23 0.76 -19.66 14.37
N GLY A 24 1.52 -20.44 13.60
CA GLY A 24 2.13 -19.99 12.34
C GLY A 24 1.09 -19.68 11.25
N THR A 25 0.02 -20.46 11.14
CA THR A 25 -1.04 -20.21 10.15
C THR A 25 -1.93 -19.01 10.50
N LEU A 26 -2.13 -18.72 11.78
CA LEU A 26 -2.91 -17.55 12.22
C LEU A 26 -2.20 -16.22 11.93
N LEU A 27 -0.87 -16.16 12.03
CA LEU A 27 -0.09 -14.94 11.75
C LEU A 27 0.14 -14.72 10.24
N ALA A 28 0.32 -15.79 9.46
CA ALA A 28 0.45 -15.68 7.99
C ALA A 28 -0.89 -15.35 7.30
N GLY A 29 -2.02 -15.73 7.90
CA GLY A 29 -3.35 -15.51 7.33
C GLY A 29 -3.73 -14.03 7.20
N CYS A 30 -3.29 -13.17 8.12
CA CYS A 30 -3.66 -11.74 8.11
C CYS A 30 -3.05 -10.97 6.92
N ALA A 31 -1.84 -11.32 6.47
CA ALA A 31 -1.19 -10.65 5.34
C ALA A 31 -1.79 -11.02 3.97
N LEU A 32 -2.36 -12.23 3.83
CA LEU A 32 -3.04 -12.66 2.61
C LEU A 32 -4.43 -12.02 2.43
N LEU A 33 -4.99 -11.43 3.49
CA LEU A 33 -6.33 -10.84 3.48
C LEU A 33 -6.33 -9.34 3.18
N ASP A 34 -5.19 -8.64 3.25
CA ASP A 34 -5.15 -7.24 2.83
C ASP A 34 -5.01 -7.13 1.30
N ARG A 35 -6.15 -7.22 0.61
CA ARG A 35 -6.24 -7.02 -0.84
C ARG A 35 -5.71 -5.65 -1.28
N HIS A 36 -5.70 -4.65 -0.41
CA HIS A 36 -5.28 -3.29 -0.78
C HIS A 36 -3.78 -3.20 -0.99
N SER A 37 -3.00 -4.07 -0.33
CA SER A 37 -1.55 -4.17 -0.53
C SER A 37 -1.15 -4.72 -1.90
N GLN A 38 -2.08 -5.35 -2.64
CA GLN A 38 -1.83 -5.95 -3.95
C GLN A 38 -1.95 -4.93 -5.10
N LEU A 39 -2.55 -3.76 -4.86
CA LEU A 39 -2.61 -2.72 -5.87
C LEU A 39 -1.23 -2.08 -6.06
N THR A 40 -0.70 -2.14 -7.27
CA THR A 40 0.51 -1.42 -7.66
C THR A 40 0.16 -0.12 -8.37
N ILE A 41 1.07 0.86 -8.35
CA ILE A 41 0.88 2.10 -9.12
C ILE A 41 0.90 1.77 -10.62
N ALA A 42 1.73 0.83 -11.07
CA ALA A 42 1.73 0.37 -12.45
C ALA A 42 0.35 -0.14 -12.92
N MET A 43 -0.42 -0.79 -12.03
CA MET A 43 -1.80 -1.19 -12.36
C MET A 43 -2.72 0.03 -12.53
N LEU A 44 -2.55 1.07 -11.69
CA LEU A 44 -3.29 2.32 -11.81
C LEU A 44 -2.98 3.03 -13.14
N MET A 45 -1.71 3.11 -13.52
CA MET A 45 -1.26 3.79 -14.75
C MET A 45 -1.73 3.09 -16.03
N ASN A 46 -1.86 1.76 -16.00
CA ASN A 46 -2.26 0.96 -17.16
C ASN A 46 -3.77 0.70 -17.24
N ASP A 47 -4.58 1.29 -16.36
CA ASP A 47 -6.03 1.07 -16.38
C ASP A 47 -6.70 1.92 -17.48
N GLU A 48 -7.19 1.25 -18.53
CA GLU A 48 -7.92 1.85 -19.66
C GLU A 48 -9.43 2.00 -19.39
N GLY A 49 -9.91 1.64 -18.19
CA GLY A 49 -11.34 1.61 -17.86
C GLY A 49 -12.03 2.98 -17.74
N TYR A 50 -11.28 4.09 -17.79
CA TYR A 50 -11.80 5.43 -17.56
C TYR A 50 -11.85 6.27 -18.85
N THR A 51 -12.90 7.08 -18.98
CA THR A 51 -13.11 7.94 -20.16
C THR A 51 -12.19 9.15 -20.21
N THR A 52 -11.58 9.53 -19.09
CA THR A 52 -10.61 10.61 -18.97
C THR A 52 -9.32 10.03 -18.44
N ASP A 53 -8.22 10.21 -19.17
CA ASP A 53 -6.89 9.94 -18.65
C ASP A 53 -6.54 11.04 -17.63
N VAL A 54 -6.24 10.62 -16.41
CA VAL A 54 -5.94 11.49 -15.25
C VAL A 54 -4.59 11.12 -14.63
N THR A 55 -3.79 10.41 -15.40
CA THR A 55 -2.45 9.91 -15.08
C THR A 55 -1.56 10.09 -16.31
N THR A 56 -1.54 11.31 -16.87
CA THR A 56 -0.92 11.54 -18.18
C THR A 56 0.60 11.53 -18.11
N ASN A 57 1.23 11.07 -19.19
CA ASN A 57 2.70 10.95 -19.31
C ASN A 57 3.36 10.21 -18.12
N PRO A 58 2.91 9.00 -17.75
CA PRO A 58 3.45 8.29 -16.61
C PRO A 58 4.91 7.89 -16.85
N VAL A 59 5.77 8.22 -15.90
CA VAL A 59 7.19 7.82 -15.89
C VAL A 59 7.47 7.09 -14.59
N ASP A 60 7.98 5.86 -14.68
CA ASP A 60 8.49 5.13 -13.53
C ASP A 60 9.76 5.82 -13.02
N ILE A 61 9.72 6.27 -11.76
CA ILE A 61 10.82 6.95 -11.08
C ILE A 61 11.30 6.16 -9.85
N THR A 62 10.83 4.92 -9.67
CA THR A 62 11.06 4.09 -8.48
C THR A 62 12.53 4.04 -8.09
N GLU A 63 13.42 3.65 -9.02
CA GLU A 63 14.86 3.51 -8.73
C GLU A 63 15.55 4.84 -8.34
N THR A 64 14.95 5.97 -8.71
CA THR A 64 15.52 7.30 -8.45
C THR A 64 15.08 7.85 -7.10
N VAL A 65 13.82 7.64 -6.72
CA VAL A 65 13.22 8.30 -5.55
C VAL A 65 12.99 7.37 -4.37
N CYS A 66 12.73 6.08 -4.61
CA CYS A 66 12.57 5.09 -3.54
C CYS A 66 13.94 4.62 -3.06
N THR A 67 14.50 5.38 -2.13
CA THR A 67 15.83 5.17 -1.54
C THR A 67 15.68 4.91 -0.03
N GLU A 68 16.79 4.77 0.69
CA GLU A 68 16.76 4.66 2.15
C GLU A 68 16.13 5.89 2.84
N GLU A 69 16.14 7.06 2.17
CA GLU A 69 15.56 8.30 2.70
C GLU A 69 14.03 8.36 2.53
N LEU A 70 13.52 7.79 1.44
CA LEU A 70 12.10 7.69 1.13
C LEU A 70 11.81 6.22 0.84
N ASP A 71 11.52 5.47 1.91
CA ASP A 71 11.29 4.01 1.93
C ASP A 71 9.96 3.61 1.26
N CYS A 72 9.72 4.14 0.06
CA CYS A 72 8.68 3.67 -0.84
C CYS A 72 9.14 2.41 -1.57
N VAL A 73 8.16 1.65 -2.07
CA VAL A 73 8.37 0.39 -2.77
C VAL A 73 8.07 0.49 -4.26
N GLU A 74 7.48 1.61 -4.69
CA GLU A 74 7.13 1.92 -6.08
C GLU A 74 6.85 3.42 -6.20
N ALA A 75 7.26 4.05 -7.29
CA ALA A 75 6.95 5.45 -7.56
C ALA A 75 6.80 5.79 -9.05
N TYR A 76 5.82 6.63 -9.36
CA TYR A 76 5.59 7.16 -10.70
C TYR A 76 5.40 8.68 -10.67
N SER A 77 5.86 9.36 -11.70
CA SER A 77 5.54 10.76 -11.96
C SER A 77 4.58 10.85 -13.14
N THR A 78 3.47 11.57 -12.99
CA THR A 78 2.58 11.99 -14.08
C THR A 78 2.57 13.52 -14.19
N ASP A 79 1.81 14.09 -15.11
CA ASP A 79 1.63 15.55 -15.16
C ASP A 79 0.85 16.07 -13.94
N GLU A 80 -0.06 15.26 -13.38
CA GLU A 80 -0.94 15.63 -12.27
C GLU A 80 -0.29 15.48 -10.90
N ALA A 81 0.45 14.39 -10.66
CA ALA A 81 1.00 14.06 -9.34
C ALA A 81 2.23 13.15 -9.44
N ASN A 82 3.05 13.15 -8.41
CA ASN A 82 3.92 12.01 -8.11
C ASN A 82 3.16 11.04 -7.21
N TYR A 83 3.24 9.76 -7.51
CA TYR A 83 2.61 8.67 -6.76
C TYR A 83 3.70 7.87 -6.09
N TYR A 84 3.52 7.58 -4.80
CA TYR A 84 4.44 6.78 -3.99
C TYR A 84 3.66 5.69 -3.27
N ARG A 85 4.04 4.43 -3.46
CA ARG A 85 3.49 3.29 -2.72
C ARG A 85 4.43 2.94 -1.59
N PHE A 86 3.89 2.75 -0.39
CA PHE A 86 4.65 2.41 0.80
C PHE A 86 4.36 0.99 1.28
N GLY A 87 5.22 0.46 2.14
CA GLY A 87 5.03 -0.85 2.78
C GLY A 87 3.88 -0.88 3.81
N SER A 88 3.40 0.27 4.26
CA SER A 88 2.31 0.40 5.22
C SER A 88 1.42 1.61 4.92
N ARG A 89 0.17 1.57 5.40
CA ARG A 89 -0.76 2.71 5.28
C ARG A 89 -0.31 3.91 6.12
N GLU A 90 0.27 3.62 7.28
CA GLU A 90 0.81 4.63 8.20
C GLU A 90 1.97 5.40 7.55
N ALA A 91 2.89 4.71 6.87
CA ALA A 91 3.98 5.37 6.15
C ALA A 91 3.50 6.30 5.02
N ALA A 92 2.45 5.90 4.28
CA ALA A 92 1.85 6.76 3.26
C ALA A 92 1.21 8.02 3.86
N ALA A 93 0.52 7.86 5.00
CA ALA A 93 -0.08 8.98 5.73
C ALA A 93 0.97 9.92 6.34
N ASP A 94 2.02 9.35 6.93
CA ASP A 94 3.14 10.10 7.52
C ASP A 94 3.88 10.92 6.46
N TYR A 95 4.10 10.34 5.27
CA TYR A 95 4.70 11.06 4.15
C TYR A 95 3.83 12.27 3.75
N VAL A 96 2.52 12.08 3.55
CA VAL A 96 1.62 13.19 3.20
C VAL A 96 1.55 14.25 4.29
N ALA A 97 1.60 13.85 5.56
CA ALA A 97 1.64 14.79 6.69
C ALA A 97 2.93 15.63 6.75
N SER A 98 3.99 15.20 6.06
CA SER A 98 5.28 15.89 6.01
C SER A 98 5.43 16.88 4.86
N ILE A 99 4.49 16.91 3.91
CA ILE A 99 4.48 17.79 2.74
C ILE A 99 3.29 18.75 2.75
N ASP A 100 3.42 19.85 2.01
CA ASP A 100 2.41 20.92 2.00
C ASP A 100 1.16 20.55 1.19
N ASP A 101 1.34 19.82 0.08
CA ASP A 101 0.26 19.47 -0.85
C ASP A 101 0.32 17.99 -1.23
N GLY A 102 -0.43 17.19 -0.50
CA GLY A 102 -0.50 15.75 -0.70
C GLY A 102 -1.87 15.14 -0.39
N PHE A 103 -2.07 13.93 -0.88
CA PHE A 103 -3.26 13.12 -0.64
C PHE A 103 -2.86 11.67 -0.46
N ALA A 104 -3.29 11.03 0.63
CA ALA A 104 -3.00 9.61 0.86
C ALA A 104 -4.28 8.78 0.86
N VAL A 105 -4.21 7.61 0.25
CA VAL A 105 -5.25 6.60 0.37
C VAL A 105 -4.61 5.22 0.49
N HIS A 106 -5.01 4.48 1.54
CA HIS A 106 -4.42 3.19 1.90
C HIS A 106 -2.88 3.24 1.88
N TYR A 107 -2.22 2.57 0.94
CA TYR A 107 -0.76 2.44 0.84
C TYR A 107 -0.10 3.46 -0.11
N ILE A 108 -0.89 4.32 -0.76
CA ILE A 108 -0.41 5.20 -1.81
C ILE A 108 -0.58 6.66 -1.39
N ALA A 109 0.51 7.42 -1.49
CA ALA A 109 0.50 8.86 -1.40
C ALA A 109 0.60 9.49 -2.79
N MET A 110 -0.09 10.61 -2.97
CA MET A 110 0.06 11.55 -4.08
C MET A 110 0.72 12.81 -3.54
N ASP A 111 1.79 13.25 -4.18
CA ASP A 111 2.45 14.55 -3.97
C ASP A 111 2.24 15.40 -5.21
N PHE A 112 1.72 16.60 -5.01
CA PHE A 112 1.38 17.52 -6.08
C PHE A 112 2.38 18.67 -6.22
N THR A 113 3.44 18.66 -5.39
CA THR A 113 4.51 19.65 -5.41
C THR A 113 5.13 19.73 -6.81
N GLY A 114 5.14 20.94 -7.39
CA GLY A 114 5.73 21.20 -8.70
C GLY A 114 4.91 20.71 -9.90
N LYS A 115 3.64 20.32 -9.68
CA LYS A 115 2.70 19.88 -10.74
C LYS A 115 1.76 21.00 -11.19
N ASP A 116 2.26 22.24 -11.23
CA ASP A 116 1.48 23.46 -11.48
C ASP A 116 0.89 23.53 -12.91
N SER A 117 1.37 22.71 -13.83
CA SER A 117 0.84 22.61 -15.20
C SER A 117 -0.50 21.88 -15.27
N ALA A 118 -0.80 21.01 -14.29
CA ALA A 118 -2.09 20.34 -14.22
C ALA A 118 -3.14 21.23 -13.56
N SER A 119 -4.35 21.25 -14.11
CA SER A 119 -5.45 22.01 -13.49
C SER A 119 -5.88 21.36 -12.15
N PRO A 120 -6.41 22.15 -11.19
CA PRO A 120 -6.95 21.58 -9.96
C PRO A 120 -8.06 20.53 -10.20
N ALA A 121 -8.86 20.71 -11.26
CA ALA A 121 -9.85 19.73 -11.66
C ALA A 121 -9.21 18.40 -12.11
N ALA A 122 -8.12 18.44 -12.86
CA ALA A 122 -7.39 17.24 -13.29
C ALA A 122 -6.78 16.51 -12.09
N GLN A 123 -6.13 17.24 -11.18
CA GLN A 123 -5.56 16.66 -9.95
C GLN A 123 -6.65 16.09 -9.04
N ARG A 124 -7.81 16.73 -8.97
CA ARG A 124 -8.99 16.20 -8.28
C ARG A 124 -9.48 14.90 -8.91
N SER A 125 -9.61 14.85 -10.23
CA SER A 125 -10.00 13.61 -10.91
C SER A 125 -8.96 12.49 -10.72
N ALA A 126 -7.67 12.83 -10.61
CA ALA A 126 -6.62 11.88 -10.25
C ALA A 126 -6.80 11.30 -8.83
N MET A 127 -7.11 12.15 -7.84
CA MET A 127 -7.44 11.70 -6.48
C MET A 127 -8.71 10.83 -6.46
N GLU A 128 -9.75 11.24 -7.18
CA GLU A 128 -11.01 10.49 -7.27
C GLU A 128 -10.80 9.13 -7.94
N ARG A 129 -9.93 9.03 -8.95
CA ARG A 129 -9.53 7.75 -9.56
C ARG A 129 -8.77 6.87 -8.58
N LEU A 130 -7.78 7.43 -7.88
CA LEU A 130 -7.02 6.68 -6.88
C LEU A 130 -7.96 6.16 -5.80
N ALA A 131 -8.74 7.04 -5.17
CA ALA A 131 -9.71 6.68 -4.14
C ALA A 131 -10.75 5.66 -4.64
N GLY A 132 -11.30 5.86 -5.85
CA GLY A 132 -12.30 4.99 -6.46
C GLY A 132 -11.79 3.60 -6.85
N THR A 133 -10.46 3.40 -6.87
CA THR A 133 -9.86 2.08 -7.02
C THR A 133 -10.24 1.16 -5.86
N TRP A 134 -10.49 1.73 -4.68
CA TRP A 134 -11.00 1.02 -3.51
C TRP A 134 -12.47 1.39 -3.27
N GLN A 135 -13.36 0.40 -3.28
CA GLN A 135 -14.80 0.61 -3.13
C GLN A 135 -15.22 1.07 -1.71
N ASP A 136 -14.27 1.31 -0.81
CA ASP A 136 -14.49 1.63 0.60
C ASP A 136 -13.96 2.99 1.04
N TYR A 137 -13.47 3.83 0.12
CA TYR A 137 -13.00 5.16 0.51
C TYR A 137 -14.15 6.04 1.03
N ASP A 138 -14.01 6.52 2.27
CA ASP A 138 -14.99 7.37 2.97
C ASP A 138 -14.45 8.76 3.34
N GLY A 139 -13.25 9.11 2.89
CA GLY A 139 -12.59 10.38 3.19
C GLY A 139 -13.03 11.57 2.31
N THR A 140 -12.51 12.75 2.64
CA THR A 140 -12.70 13.99 1.85
C THR A 140 -11.50 14.26 0.96
N PHE A 141 -11.72 14.92 -0.17
CA PHE A 141 -10.62 15.42 -1.00
C PHE A 141 -10.19 16.81 -0.52
N PRO A 142 -8.88 17.10 -0.46
CA PRO A 142 -8.41 18.45 -0.16
C PRO A 142 -8.89 19.44 -1.24
N ASP A 143 -9.28 20.63 -0.79
CA ASP A 143 -9.58 21.76 -1.69
C ASP A 143 -8.26 22.34 -2.25
N ARG A 144 -8.28 22.64 -3.55
CA ARG A 144 -7.13 23.05 -4.35
C ARG A 144 -7.61 23.78 -5.59
#